data_AF-A0A920AUS2-F1
#
_entry.id   AF-A0A920AUS2-F1
#
_cell.length_a   1.000
_cell.length_b   1.000
_cell.length_c   1.000
_cell.angle_alpha   90.00
_cell.angle_beta   90.00
_cell.angle_gamma   90.00
#
_symmetry.space_group_name_H-M   'P 1'
#
loop_
_entity.id
_entity.type
_entity.pdbx_description
1 polymer ?
#
loop_
_entity_poly.entity_id
_entity_poly.type
_entity_poly.pdbx_seq_one_letter_code
_entity_poly.pdbx_strand_id
1 'polypeptide(L)'
;MKSDINCVIVHKGYKPYLKYNLEITSKNNKIYLIGDKSLEKLQNISKNITYIDISKYENSKKIAEYKNSFINYSTNSFDFEWFCFARVFIIQSFIKEKNLENIFYIDSDNVLLENINNLSFTNTNAFMIPYYQDSFRMSASIHSSLLSSEFCDQFENLYNDLYVSRAKFNLIEGKIDYHQKNNVMGGICDMTLYYLLYKNDYLRIQNLFDKFQNKFSENVVFMNHINTGEGPYSKENYELKNGKLKIFKGNKIHDLVNNEKLKVCNVHYQGSAKKFLNRYTKFRLKY
;
A
#
# COMPACT_ATOMS: atom_id res chain seq x y z
N MET A 1 13.13 -16.22 -18.42
CA MET A 1 13.63 -15.61 -17.15
C MET A 1 12.49 -14.78 -16.58
N LYS A 2 12.15 -14.94 -15.30
CA LYS A 2 11.17 -14.06 -14.64
C LYS A 2 11.77 -12.66 -14.58
N SER A 3 11.05 -11.64 -15.03
CA SER A 3 11.51 -10.25 -14.95
C SER A 3 11.60 -9.82 -13.48
N ASP A 4 12.59 -8.99 -13.15
CA ASP A 4 12.69 -8.38 -11.82
C ASP A 4 11.45 -7.51 -11.57
N ILE A 5 10.86 -7.66 -10.39
CA ILE A 5 9.77 -6.84 -9.87
C ILE A 5 10.36 -5.48 -9.46
N ASN A 6 9.83 -4.41 -10.04
CA ASN A 6 10.24 -3.04 -9.70
C ASN A 6 9.33 -2.46 -8.62
N CYS A 7 9.91 -1.66 -7.72
CA CYS A 7 9.15 -0.91 -6.74
C CYS A 7 8.54 0.34 -7.40
N VAL A 8 7.30 0.70 -7.05
CA VAL A 8 6.64 1.91 -7.52
C VAL A 8 6.13 2.71 -6.33
N ILE A 9 6.37 4.03 -6.36
CA ILE A 9 5.81 5.00 -5.40
C ILE A 9 5.11 6.08 -6.20
N VAL A 10 3.84 6.37 -5.87
CA VAL A 10 3.07 7.48 -6.45
C VAL A 10 2.89 8.56 -5.39
N HIS A 11 3.40 9.78 -5.65
CA HIS A 11 3.33 10.86 -4.67
C HIS A 11 3.23 12.25 -5.30
N LYS A 12 2.60 13.18 -4.59
CA LYS A 12 2.53 14.59 -4.95
C LYS A 12 3.04 15.49 -3.83
N GLY A 13 3.80 16.51 -4.22
CA GLY A 13 4.42 17.49 -3.36
C GLY A 13 5.61 16.91 -2.59
N TYR A 14 6.68 17.67 -2.50
CA TYR A 14 7.81 17.26 -1.67
C TYR A 14 7.42 17.15 -0.19
N LYS A 15 7.77 15.99 0.40
CA LYS A 15 7.69 15.75 1.84
C LYS A 15 9.01 15.18 2.35
N PRO A 16 9.54 15.63 3.50
CA PRO A 16 10.80 15.11 4.04
C PRO A 16 10.80 13.58 4.25
N TYR A 17 9.68 12.99 4.67
CA TYR A 17 9.60 11.54 4.89
C TYR A 17 9.78 10.73 3.60
N LEU A 18 9.31 11.24 2.45
CA LEU A 18 9.49 10.58 1.15
C LEU A 18 10.97 10.48 0.79
N LYS A 19 11.76 11.53 1.04
CA LYS A 19 13.22 11.48 0.83
C LYS A 19 13.83 10.31 1.61
N TYR A 20 13.47 10.16 2.88
CA TYR A 20 14.02 9.10 3.72
C TYR A 20 13.52 7.70 3.32
N ASN A 21 12.29 7.58 2.81
CA ASN A 21 11.82 6.36 2.18
C ASN A 21 12.72 5.98 1.00
N LEU A 22 12.90 6.90 0.05
CA LEU A 22 13.71 6.67 -1.14
C LEU A 22 15.15 6.28 -0.79
N GLU A 23 15.79 6.97 0.17
CA GLU A 23 17.14 6.64 0.63
C GLU A 23 17.26 5.24 1.24
N ILE A 24 16.20 4.74 1.88
CA ILE A 24 16.16 3.41 2.50
C ILE A 24 15.84 2.33 1.46
N THR A 25 14.68 2.46 0.81
CA THR A 25 14.14 1.49 -0.14
C THR A 25 15.08 1.29 -1.34
N SER A 26 15.72 2.36 -1.82
CA SER A 26 16.56 2.31 -3.04
C SER A 26 17.88 1.57 -2.87
N LYS A 27 18.27 1.20 -1.64
CA LYS A 27 19.46 0.37 -1.43
C LYS A 27 19.30 -1.04 -1.98
N ASN A 28 18.09 -1.58 -1.87
CA ASN A 28 17.79 -2.98 -2.18
C ASN A 28 16.82 -3.15 -3.35
N ASN A 29 16.15 -2.06 -3.78
CA ASN A 29 15.12 -2.11 -4.82
C ASN A 29 15.34 -1.01 -5.87
N LYS A 30 15.00 -1.31 -7.13
CA LYS A 30 14.77 -0.31 -8.16
C LYS A 30 13.41 0.34 -7.94
N ILE A 31 13.34 1.67 -8.04
CA ILE A 31 12.16 2.46 -7.74
C ILE A 31 11.79 3.32 -8.95
N TYR A 32 10.54 3.20 -9.40
CA TYR A 32 9.89 4.25 -10.19
C TYR A 32 9.15 5.19 -9.24
N LEU A 33 9.60 6.45 -9.19
CA LEU A 33 8.94 7.52 -8.45
C LEU A 33 8.04 8.29 -9.43
N ILE A 34 6.75 7.98 -9.40
CA ILE A 34 5.74 8.68 -10.20
C ILE A 34 5.25 9.87 -9.38
N GLY A 35 5.47 11.09 -9.87
CA GLY A 35 5.06 12.26 -9.13
C GLY A 35 5.16 13.56 -9.90
N ASP A 36 4.82 14.66 -9.24
CA ASP A 36 4.92 15.98 -9.86
C ASP A 36 6.37 16.50 -9.87
N LYS A 37 6.58 17.59 -10.60
CA LYS A 37 7.89 18.22 -10.82
C LYS A 37 8.65 18.56 -9.53
N SER A 38 7.98 18.76 -8.40
CA SER A 38 8.66 19.01 -7.13
C SER A 38 9.50 17.81 -6.64
N LEU A 39 9.24 16.62 -7.17
CA LEU A 39 9.91 15.37 -6.81
C LEU A 39 11.04 14.98 -7.77
N GLU A 40 11.17 15.64 -8.92
CA GLU A 40 12.12 15.29 -9.98
C GLU A 40 13.56 15.15 -9.47
N LYS A 41 14.00 16.07 -8.61
CA LYS A 41 15.37 16.06 -8.06
C LYS A 41 15.64 14.89 -7.11
N LEU A 42 14.61 14.19 -6.62
CA LEU A 42 14.79 13.05 -5.71
C LEU A 42 15.38 11.82 -6.41
N GLN A 43 15.32 11.75 -7.75
CA GLN A 43 16.02 10.68 -8.49
C GLN A 43 17.54 10.73 -8.26
N ASN A 44 18.11 11.90 -7.95
CA ASN A 44 19.54 12.07 -7.70
C ASN A 44 19.99 11.47 -6.36
N ILE A 45 19.07 10.97 -5.53
CA ILE A 45 19.40 10.28 -4.28
C ILE A 45 20.15 8.97 -4.57
N SER A 46 19.78 8.25 -5.63
CA SER A 46 20.35 6.94 -5.96
C SER A 46 20.09 6.61 -7.43
N LYS A 47 21.06 5.96 -8.08
CA LYS A 47 20.91 5.42 -9.45
C LYS A 47 19.76 4.41 -9.60
N ASN A 48 19.27 3.88 -8.49
CA ASN A 48 18.14 2.94 -8.47
C ASN A 48 16.78 3.65 -8.49
N ILE A 49 16.73 4.98 -8.56
CA ILE A 49 15.49 5.75 -8.60
C ILE A 49 15.33 6.37 -9.99
N THR A 50 14.20 6.10 -10.63
CA THR A 50 13.79 6.73 -11.89
C THR A 50 12.55 7.58 -11.64
N TYR A 51 12.66 8.88 -11.87
CA TYR A 51 11.51 9.78 -11.81
C TYR A 51 10.65 9.66 -13.07
N ILE A 52 9.33 9.65 -12.88
CA ILE A 52 8.33 9.69 -13.95
C ILE A 52 7.36 10.83 -13.62
N ASP A 53 7.17 11.76 -14.56
CA ASP A 53 6.17 12.81 -14.42
C ASP A 53 4.75 12.22 -14.42
N ILE A 54 4.04 12.43 -13.32
CA ILE A 54 2.67 11.97 -13.11
C ILE A 54 1.68 12.57 -14.12
N SER A 55 1.99 13.74 -14.70
CA SER A 55 1.16 14.44 -15.69
C SER A 55 0.88 13.60 -16.94
N LYS A 56 1.75 12.62 -17.23
CA LYS A 56 1.59 11.63 -18.31
C LYS A 56 0.35 10.76 -18.17
N TYR A 57 -0.11 10.55 -16.93
CA TYR A 57 -1.18 9.60 -16.61
C TYR A 57 -2.41 10.32 -16.05
N GLU A 58 -2.21 11.25 -15.13
CA GLU A 58 -3.31 11.83 -14.35
C GLU A 58 -4.23 12.76 -15.14
N ASN A 59 -3.74 13.34 -16.24
CA ASN A 59 -4.50 14.25 -17.10
C ASN A 59 -5.27 13.52 -18.20
N SER A 60 -5.38 12.19 -18.12
CA SER A 60 -6.14 11.42 -19.10
C SER A 60 -7.65 11.74 -19.00
N LYS A 61 -8.32 11.74 -20.16
CA LYS A 61 -9.77 11.97 -20.26
C LYS A 61 -10.56 11.03 -19.33
N LYS A 62 -10.14 9.76 -19.27
CA LYS A 62 -10.74 8.73 -18.40
C LYS A 62 -10.69 9.11 -16.91
N ILE A 63 -9.54 9.56 -16.41
CA ILE A 63 -9.41 9.97 -15.00
C ILE A 63 -10.27 11.20 -14.71
N ALA A 64 -10.37 12.15 -15.65
CA ALA A 64 -11.27 13.30 -15.50
C ALA A 64 -12.75 12.89 -15.45
N GLU A 65 -13.18 11.99 -16.33
CA GLU A 65 -14.55 11.43 -16.34
C GLU A 65 -14.87 10.69 -15.02
N TYR A 66 -13.92 9.91 -14.51
CA TYR A 66 -14.07 9.24 -13.21
C TYR A 66 -14.13 10.21 -12.04
N LYS A 67 -13.33 11.28 -12.06
CA LYS A 67 -13.41 12.34 -11.02
C LYS A 67 -14.80 12.96 -10.97
N ASN A 68 -15.42 13.19 -12.13
CA ASN A 68 -16.75 13.79 -12.23
C ASN A 68 -17.85 12.89 -11.68
N SER A 69 -17.66 11.57 -11.73
CA SER A 69 -18.61 10.59 -11.16
C SER A 69 -18.32 10.27 -9.68
N PHE A 70 -17.19 10.74 -9.16
CA PHE A 70 -16.76 10.42 -7.80
C PHE A 70 -17.60 11.16 -6.76
N ILE A 71 -18.15 10.41 -5.80
CA ILE A 71 -18.82 10.96 -4.62
C ILE A 71 -18.01 10.58 -3.39
N ASN A 72 -17.58 11.56 -2.61
CA ASN A 72 -16.83 11.28 -1.40
C ASN A 72 -17.78 10.86 -0.27
N TYR A 73 -17.88 9.55 -0.03
CA TYR A 73 -18.61 8.98 1.11
C TYR A 73 -17.72 8.76 2.34
N SER A 74 -16.53 9.34 2.39
CA SER A 74 -15.65 9.32 3.55
C SER A 74 -15.63 10.66 4.27
N THR A 75 -15.10 10.67 5.50
CA THR A 75 -14.81 11.91 6.25
C THR A 75 -13.50 12.59 5.82
N ASN A 76 -12.74 12.02 4.88
CA ASN A 76 -11.53 12.67 4.35
C ASN A 76 -11.90 13.84 3.41
N SER A 77 -10.94 14.71 3.10
CA SER A 77 -11.18 15.74 2.08
C SER A 77 -11.35 15.10 0.69
N PHE A 78 -12.17 15.73 -0.15
CA PHE A 78 -12.46 15.24 -1.49
C PHE A 78 -11.19 14.98 -2.32
N ASP A 79 -10.27 15.95 -2.37
CA ASP A 79 -9.05 15.81 -3.18
C ASP A 79 -8.09 14.74 -2.66
N PHE A 80 -8.02 14.55 -1.34
CA PHE A 80 -7.20 13.49 -0.76
C PHE A 80 -7.76 12.12 -1.12
N GLU A 81 -9.06 11.92 -0.89
CA GLU A 81 -9.72 10.64 -1.14
C GLU A 81 -9.70 10.31 -2.63
N TRP A 82 -10.05 11.28 -3.49
CA TRP A 82 -9.96 11.12 -4.93
C TRP A 82 -8.56 10.71 -5.39
N PHE A 83 -7.50 11.31 -4.83
CA PHE A 83 -6.14 10.94 -5.19
C PHE A 83 -5.78 9.51 -4.79
N CYS A 84 -6.35 8.97 -3.71
CA CYS A 84 -6.18 7.55 -3.35
C CYS A 84 -6.78 6.62 -4.41
N PHE A 85 -7.98 6.91 -4.91
CA PHE A 85 -8.58 6.15 -6.03
C PHE A 85 -7.81 6.34 -7.34
N ALA A 86 -7.51 7.59 -7.69
CA ALA A 86 -6.82 7.94 -8.94
C ALA A 86 -5.46 7.25 -9.07
N ARG A 87 -4.82 6.95 -7.93
CA ARG A 87 -3.54 6.24 -7.87
C ARG A 87 -3.57 4.90 -8.60
N VAL A 88 -4.65 4.15 -8.51
CA VAL A 88 -4.77 2.84 -9.16
C VAL A 88 -4.84 3.00 -10.68
N PHE A 89 -5.58 4.00 -11.18
CA PHE A 89 -5.64 4.29 -12.62
C PHE A 89 -4.30 4.79 -13.18
N ILE A 90 -3.56 5.57 -12.38
CA ILE A 90 -2.19 6.01 -12.71
C ILE A 90 -1.25 4.81 -12.79
N ILE A 91 -1.30 3.92 -11.79
CA ILE A 91 -0.52 2.68 -11.76
C ILE A 91 -0.84 1.81 -12.98
N GLN A 92 -2.12 1.64 -13.33
CA GLN A 92 -2.55 0.88 -14.50
C GLN A 92 -1.91 1.41 -15.78
N SER A 93 -1.96 2.74 -15.97
CA SER A 93 -1.41 3.41 -17.15
C SER A 93 0.10 3.22 -17.24
N PHE A 94 0.79 3.32 -16.11
CA PHE A 94 2.22 3.07 -16.00
C PHE A 94 2.61 1.61 -16.32
N ILE A 95 1.90 0.62 -15.74
CA ILE A 95 2.14 -0.81 -16.00
C ILE A 95 2.00 -1.10 -17.49
N LYS A 96 0.94 -0.57 -18.13
CA LYS A 96 0.67 -0.74 -19.56
C LYS A 96 1.76 -0.07 -20.43
N GLU A 97 2.15 1.18 -20.13
CA GLU A 97 3.22 1.87 -20.87
C GLU A 97 4.56 1.13 -20.80
N LYS A 98 4.92 0.59 -19.62
CA LYS A 98 6.19 -0.10 -19.41
C LYS A 98 6.16 -1.59 -19.79
N ASN A 99 5.01 -2.11 -20.24
CA ASN A 99 4.80 -3.53 -20.52
C ASN A 99 5.26 -4.43 -19.36
N LEU A 100 4.88 -4.06 -18.14
CA LEU A 100 5.23 -4.80 -16.93
C LEU A 100 4.16 -5.84 -16.62
N GLU A 101 4.57 -7.04 -16.22
CA GLU A 101 3.64 -8.07 -15.75
C GLU A 101 3.05 -7.69 -14.39
N ASN A 102 3.91 -7.22 -13.48
CA ASN A 102 3.56 -6.80 -12.13
C ASN A 102 4.57 -5.77 -11.60
N ILE A 103 4.16 -5.06 -10.57
CA ILE A 103 4.98 -4.13 -9.81
C ILE A 103 4.83 -4.42 -8.31
N PHE A 104 5.79 -3.97 -7.52
CA PHE A 104 5.59 -3.86 -6.08
C PHE A 104 5.32 -2.41 -5.70
N TYR A 105 4.07 -2.07 -5.39
CA TYR A 105 3.69 -0.72 -4.97
C TYR A 105 3.90 -0.55 -3.46
N ILE A 106 4.43 0.61 -3.06
CA ILE A 106 4.44 1.06 -1.67
C ILE A 106 3.99 2.51 -1.53
N ASP A 107 3.33 2.81 -0.42
CA ASP A 107 3.03 4.19 -0.04
C ASP A 107 4.32 4.97 0.28
N SER A 108 4.29 6.29 0.10
CA SER A 108 5.46 7.16 0.28
C SER A 108 5.95 7.25 1.74
N ASP A 109 5.13 6.86 2.70
CA ASP A 109 5.43 6.74 4.13
C ASP A 109 5.67 5.29 4.57
N ASN A 110 5.76 4.34 3.64
CA ASN A 110 6.11 2.95 3.91
C ASN A 110 7.48 2.60 3.32
N VAL A 111 8.44 2.21 4.17
CA VAL A 111 9.80 1.87 3.71
C VAL A 111 9.93 0.36 3.51
N LEU A 112 10.61 -0.06 2.44
CA LEU A 112 10.99 -1.47 2.27
C LEU A 112 12.41 -1.71 2.76
N LEU A 113 12.54 -2.77 3.54
CA LEU A 113 13.79 -3.21 4.15
C LEU A 113 14.39 -4.43 3.44
N GLU A 114 13.58 -5.12 2.65
CA GLU A 114 14.00 -6.27 1.84
C GLU A 114 14.04 -5.95 0.35
N ASN A 115 14.89 -6.66 -0.39
CA ASN A 115 14.77 -6.72 -1.84
C ASN A 115 13.55 -7.57 -2.17
N ILE A 116 12.57 -7.00 -2.86
CA ILE A 116 11.32 -7.67 -3.14
C ILE A 116 11.48 -8.92 -4.02
N ASN A 117 12.52 -8.94 -4.85
CA ASN A 117 12.86 -10.09 -5.69
C ASN A 117 13.45 -11.27 -4.90
N ASN A 118 13.69 -11.10 -3.60
CA ASN A 118 14.02 -12.21 -2.70
C ASN A 118 12.77 -12.93 -2.17
N LEU A 119 11.57 -12.41 -2.41
CA LEU A 119 10.32 -13.02 -1.95
C LEU A 119 9.68 -13.85 -3.06
N SER A 120 9.08 -14.97 -2.68
CA SER A 120 8.29 -15.80 -3.58
C SER A 120 6.81 -15.59 -3.32
N PHE A 121 6.13 -15.00 -4.30
CA PHE A 121 4.69 -14.82 -4.29
C PHE A 121 3.99 -16.01 -4.94
N THR A 122 2.91 -16.47 -4.34
CA THR A 122 2.08 -17.59 -4.86
C THR A 122 0.98 -17.12 -5.80
N ASN A 123 0.74 -15.80 -5.86
CA ASN A 123 -0.22 -15.16 -6.73
C ASN A 123 0.44 -13.96 -7.44
N THR A 124 -0.18 -13.49 -8.53
CA THR A 124 0.22 -12.27 -9.25
C THR A 124 -0.20 -10.99 -8.54
N ASN A 125 -1.07 -11.10 -7.53
CA ASN A 125 -1.53 -10.02 -6.69
C ASN A 125 -1.35 -10.38 -5.21
N ALA A 126 -0.81 -9.46 -4.43
CA ALA A 126 -0.64 -9.62 -2.99
C ALA A 126 -0.78 -8.28 -2.28
N PHE A 127 -1.60 -8.19 -1.24
CA PHE A 127 -1.72 -6.97 -0.44
C PHE A 127 -2.19 -7.29 0.99
N MET A 128 -2.21 -6.28 1.85
CA MET A 128 -2.49 -6.45 3.27
C MET A 128 -3.99 -6.54 3.53
N ILE A 129 -4.47 -7.68 4.03
CA ILE A 129 -5.86 -7.90 4.43
C ILE A 129 -5.86 -8.31 5.92
N PRO A 130 -6.19 -7.39 6.84
CA PRO A 130 -6.28 -7.74 8.26
C PRO A 130 -7.29 -8.87 8.50
N TYR A 131 -6.91 -9.86 9.30
CA TYR A 131 -7.80 -10.98 9.64
C TYR A 131 -8.92 -10.58 10.61
N TYR A 132 -8.65 -9.61 11.49
CA TYR A 132 -9.53 -9.24 12.59
C TYR A 132 -10.17 -7.87 12.34
N GLN A 133 -11.32 -7.89 11.68
CA GLN A 133 -12.04 -6.69 11.28
C GLN A 133 -13.50 -6.74 11.67
N ASP A 134 -14.00 -5.60 12.12
CA ASP A 134 -15.40 -5.28 12.36
C ASP A 134 -16.14 -5.24 11.01
N SER A 135 -17.44 -5.55 10.99
CA SER A 135 -18.25 -5.65 9.75
C SER A 135 -18.19 -4.40 8.87
N PHE A 136 -18.04 -3.21 9.47
CA PHE A 136 -17.98 -1.94 8.75
C PHE A 136 -16.56 -1.35 8.63
N ARG A 137 -15.52 -2.04 9.13
CA ARG A 137 -14.13 -1.65 8.84
C ARG A 137 -13.86 -1.83 7.34
N MET A 138 -14.19 -3.00 6.78
CA MET A 138 -14.06 -3.35 5.36
C MET A 138 -12.76 -2.80 4.75
N SER A 139 -11.62 -3.17 5.32
CA SER A 139 -10.33 -2.58 4.96
C SER A 139 -9.39 -3.64 4.41
N ALA A 140 -8.85 -3.39 3.22
CA ALA A 140 -7.59 -3.97 2.78
C ALA A 140 -6.72 -2.84 2.26
N SER A 141 -5.40 -3.02 2.21
CA SER A 141 -4.49 -1.93 1.91
C SER A 141 -3.36 -2.35 0.99
N ILE A 142 -3.10 -1.52 -0.02
CA ILE A 142 -2.00 -1.70 -0.98
C ILE A 142 -0.69 -1.03 -0.53
N HIS A 143 -0.63 -0.40 0.65
CA HIS A 143 0.56 0.31 1.17
C HIS A 143 1.88 -0.50 1.06
N SER A 144 1.80 -1.83 1.08
CA SER A 144 2.76 -2.76 0.49
C SER A 144 1.95 -3.72 -0.39
N SER A 145 2.29 -3.86 -1.67
CA SER A 145 1.53 -4.77 -2.54
C SER A 145 2.26 -5.20 -3.79
N LEU A 146 2.05 -6.45 -4.21
CA LEU A 146 2.30 -6.90 -5.57
C LEU A 146 1.02 -6.65 -6.38
N LEU A 147 1.10 -5.86 -7.45
CA LEU A 147 -0.06 -5.49 -8.28
C LEU A 147 0.20 -5.82 -9.74
N SER A 148 -0.75 -6.49 -10.39
CA SER A 148 -0.75 -6.75 -11.83
C SER A 148 -1.70 -5.79 -12.58
N SER A 149 -1.69 -5.84 -13.92
CA SER A 149 -2.71 -5.15 -14.72
C SER A 149 -4.12 -5.65 -14.40
N GLU A 150 -4.28 -6.96 -14.16
CA GLU A 150 -5.58 -7.57 -13.82
C GLU A 150 -6.17 -6.95 -12.55
N PHE A 151 -5.35 -6.71 -11.51
CA PHE A 151 -5.81 -6.01 -10.31
C PHE A 151 -6.39 -4.64 -10.64
N CYS A 152 -5.69 -3.87 -11.49
CA CYS A 152 -6.12 -2.54 -11.87
C CYS A 152 -7.41 -2.58 -12.70
N ASP A 153 -7.54 -3.54 -13.61
CA ASP A 153 -8.73 -3.73 -14.44
C ASP A 153 -9.95 -4.11 -13.56
N GLN A 154 -9.78 -4.99 -12.56
CA GLN A 154 -10.86 -5.33 -11.62
C GLN A 154 -11.22 -4.18 -10.69
N PHE A 155 -10.23 -3.41 -10.21
CA PHE A 155 -10.50 -2.19 -9.44
C PHE A 155 -11.32 -1.18 -10.25
N GLU A 156 -10.97 -0.98 -11.52
CA GLU A 156 -11.70 -0.12 -12.44
C GLU A 156 -13.12 -0.61 -12.70
N ASN A 157 -13.32 -1.91 -12.93
CA ASN A 157 -14.66 -2.49 -13.09
C ASN A 157 -15.52 -2.24 -11.84
N LEU A 158 -14.97 -2.51 -10.65
CA LEU A 158 -15.68 -2.24 -9.40
C LEU A 158 -15.95 -0.75 -9.20
N TYR A 159 -15.01 0.12 -9.55
CA TYR A 159 -15.23 1.57 -9.51
C TYR A 159 -16.41 1.99 -10.39
N ASN A 160 -16.48 1.48 -11.63
CA ASN A 160 -17.59 1.75 -12.53
C ASN A 160 -18.92 1.24 -11.95
N ASP A 161 -18.94 0.02 -11.41
CA ASP A 161 -20.12 -0.59 -10.80
C ASP A 161 -20.64 0.17 -9.57
N LEU A 162 -19.76 0.86 -8.83
CA LEU A 162 -20.11 1.60 -7.62
C LEU A 162 -20.44 3.07 -7.89
N TYR A 163 -19.62 3.76 -8.68
CA TYR A 163 -19.66 5.22 -8.82
C TYR A 163 -20.29 5.70 -10.13
N VAL A 164 -20.25 4.88 -11.19
CA VAL A 164 -20.72 5.29 -12.52
C VAL A 164 -22.10 4.70 -12.81
N SER A 165 -22.21 3.37 -12.90
CA SER A 165 -23.47 2.69 -13.21
C SER A 165 -24.34 2.46 -11.97
N ARG A 166 -23.72 2.44 -10.78
CA ARG A 166 -24.33 2.04 -9.50
C ARG A 166 -24.89 0.61 -9.48
N ALA A 167 -24.51 -0.25 -10.42
CA ALA A 167 -24.98 -1.62 -10.52
C ALA A 167 -24.68 -2.50 -9.28
N LYS A 168 -23.64 -2.16 -8.50
CA LYS A 168 -23.27 -2.87 -7.26
C LYS A 168 -23.26 -1.97 -6.03
N PHE A 169 -24.02 -0.87 -6.05
CA PHE A 169 -24.00 0.12 -4.97
C PHE A 169 -24.38 -0.48 -3.60
N ASN A 170 -25.22 -1.52 -3.60
CA ASN A 170 -25.61 -2.28 -2.42
C ASN A 170 -24.43 -2.87 -1.63
N LEU A 171 -23.25 -3.04 -2.25
CA LEU A 171 -22.04 -3.50 -1.57
C LEU A 171 -21.47 -2.49 -0.56
N ILE A 172 -21.80 -1.20 -0.69
CA ILE A 172 -21.26 -0.12 0.15
C ILE A 172 -22.33 0.63 0.95
N GLU A 173 -23.61 0.51 0.59
CA GLU A 173 -24.74 1.19 1.27
C GLU A 173 -24.73 0.97 2.79
N GLY A 174 -24.61 -0.27 3.25
CA GLY A 174 -24.63 -0.56 4.69
C GLY A 174 -23.50 0.12 5.47
N LYS A 175 -22.31 0.26 4.87
CA LYS A 175 -21.18 0.96 5.48
C LYS A 175 -21.41 2.47 5.50
N ILE A 176 -21.95 3.05 4.42
CA ILE A 176 -22.32 4.48 4.37
C ILE A 176 -23.32 4.77 5.49
N ASP A 177 -24.38 3.99 5.57
CA ASP A 177 -25.43 4.11 6.58
C ASP A 177 -24.88 4.02 8.00
N TYR A 178 -24.01 3.04 8.28
CA TYR A 178 -23.38 2.87 9.58
C TYR A 178 -22.60 4.12 10.00
N HIS A 179 -21.72 4.63 9.14
CA HIS A 179 -20.89 5.80 9.46
C HIS A 179 -21.72 7.07 9.64
N GLN A 180 -22.74 7.28 8.81
CA GLN A 180 -23.62 8.45 8.90
C GLN A 180 -24.52 8.41 10.14
N LYS A 181 -25.22 7.28 10.38
CA LYS A 181 -26.17 7.15 11.50
C LYS A 181 -25.50 7.16 12.87
N ASN A 182 -24.27 6.62 12.97
CA ASN A 182 -23.55 6.52 14.24
C ASN A 182 -22.55 7.67 14.47
N ASN A 183 -22.42 8.62 13.53
CA ASN A 183 -21.45 9.71 13.58
C ASN A 183 -20.00 9.23 13.83
N VAL A 184 -19.61 8.13 13.18
CA VAL A 184 -18.28 7.53 13.30
C VAL A 184 -17.43 7.96 12.11
N MET A 185 -16.24 8.51 12.36
CA MET A 185 -15.29 8.85 11.29
C MET A 185 -14.95 7.65 10.40
N GLY A 186 -14.73 7.88 9.11
CA GLY A 186 -14.51 6.82 8.13
C GLY A 186 -15.47 6.92 6.95
N GLY A 187 -15.96 5.79 6.45
CA GLY A 187 -16.78 5.70 5.25
C GLY A 187 -16.11 4.97 4.10
N ILE A 188 -16.49 5.26 2.86
CA ILE A 188 -15.98 4.57 1.68
C ILE A 188 -14.70 5.23 1.18
N CYS A 189 -13.60 4.48 1.20
CA CYS A 189 -12.30 4.85 0.65
C CYS A 189 -11.78 3.77 -0.30
N ASP A 190 -10.61 4.00 -0.90
CA ASP A 190 -9.93 3.04 -1.79
C ASP A 190 -9.72 1.68 -1.11
N MET A 191 -9.40 1.66 0.18
CA MET A 191 -9.28 0.43 0.99
C MET A 191 -10.56 -0.39 1.06
N THR A 192 -11.74 0.24 0.97
CA THR A 192 -13.02 -0.47 0.89
C THR A 192 -13.13 -1.23 -0.42
N LEU A 193 -12.68 -0.65 -1.54
CA LEU A 193 -12.69 -1.34 -2.83
C LEU A 193 -11.71 -2.50 -2.84
N TYR A 194 -10.49 -2.34 -2.31
CA TYR A 194 -9.54 -3.47 -2.20
C TYR A 194 -10.12 -4.61 -1.37
N TYR A 195 -10.81 -4.29 -0.27
CA TYR A 195 -11.51 -5.29 0.54
C TYR A 195 -12.61 -5.99 -0.25
N LEU A 196 -13.42 -5.26 -1.01
CA LEU A 196 -14.49 -5.83 -1.81
C LEU A 196 -13.98 -6.71 -2.95
N LEU A 197 -12.86 -6.35 -3.59
CA LEU A 197 -12.19 -7.19 -4.58
C LEU A 197 -11.82 -8.56 -3.99
N TYR A 198 -11.27 -8.56 -2.78
CA TYR A 198 -10.94 -9.78 -2.04
C TYR A 198 -12.20 -10.54 -1.59
N LYS A 199 -13.13 -9.86 -0.93
CA LYS A 199 -14.28 -10.49 -0.27
C LYS A 199 -15.27 -11.14 -1.25
N ASN A 200 -15.32 -10.65 -2.49
CA ASN A 200 -16.19 -11.17 -3.54
C ASN A 200 -15.44 -12.05 -4.55
N ASP A 201 -14.21 -12.47 -4.23
CA ASP A 201 -13.38 -13.36 -5.07
C ASP A 201 -13.17 -12.87 -6.52
N TYR A 202 -13.14 -11.54 -6.72
CA TYR A 202 -12.88 -10.97 -8.05
C TYR A 202 -11.41 -11.14 -8.49
N LEU A 203 -10.52 -11.41 -7.55
CA LEU A 203 -9.10 -11.65 -7.77
C LEU A 203 -8.58 -12.71 -6.80
N ARG A 204 -7.67 -13.56 -7.28
CA ARG A 204 -6.83 -14.37 -6.37
C ARG A 204 -5.76 -13.47 -5.76
N ILE A 205 -5.80 -13.35 -4.44
CA ILE A 205 -4.92 -12.45 -3.68
C ILE A 205 -4.17 -13.25 -2.62
N GLN A 206 -2.85 -13.07 -2.57
CA GLN A 206 -2.04 -13.52 -1.44
C GLN A 206 -2.10 -12.45 -0.33
N ASN A 207 -2.49 -12.85 0.88
CA ASN A 207 -2.53 -11.93 2.01
C ASN A 207 -1.12 -11.66 2.55
N LEU A 208 -0.69 -10.40 2.57
CA LEU A 208 0.64 -10.05 3.07
C LEU A 208 0.77 -10.12 4.60
N PHE A 209 -0.32 -10.30 5.35
CA PHE A 209 -0.27 -10.63 6.78
C PHE A 209 0.34 -12.01 7.04
N ASP A 210 0.29 -12.90 6.06
CA ASP A 210 0.86 -14.24 6.20
C ASP A 210 2.38 -14.17 6.25
N LYS A 211 2.96 -15.20 6.84
CA LYS A 211 4.41 -15.37 6.88
C LYS A 211 4.93 -15.78 5.50
N PHE A 212 6.01 -15.14 5.08
CA PHE A 212 6.72 -15.45 3.84
C PHE A 212 8.06 -16.11 4.18
N GLN A 213 8.57 -16.89 3.25
CA GLN A 213 9.96 -17.31 3.26
C GLN A 213 10.72 -16.55 2.17
N ASN A 214 11.83 -15.91 2.53
CA ASN A 214 12.71 -15.30 1.55
C ASN A 214 13.64 -16.35 0.92
N LYS A 215 14.37 -15.98 -0.14
CA LYS A 215 15.32 -16.87 -0.83
C LYS A 215 16.45 -17.42 0.05
N PHE A 216 16.64 -16.88 1.25
CA PHE A 216 17.62 -17.32 2.24
C PHE A 216 17.00 -18.22 3.31
N SER A 217 15.78 -18.69 3.09
CA SER A 217 15.02 -19.51 4.04
C SER A 217 14.68 -18.80 5.36
N GLU A 218 14.78 -17.48 5.43
CA GLU A 218 14.35 -16.72 6.62
C GLU A 218 12.84 -16.45 6.56
N ASN A 219 12.18 -16.61 7.71
CA ASN A 219 10.80 -16.19 7.90
C ASN A 219 10.71 -14.67 7.95
N VAL A 220 9.91 -14.10 7.05
CA VAL A 220 9.68 -12.67 6.94
C VAL A 220 8.19 -12.34 6.99
N VAL A 221 7.86 -11.15 7.45
CA VAL A 221 6.48 -10.64 7.54
C VAL A 221 6.39 -9.19 7.08
N PHE A 222 5.24 -8.83 6.54
CA PHE A 222 4.86 -7.43 6.37
C PHE A 222 4.11 -6.95 7.62
N MET A 223 4.32 -5.69 8.00
CA MET A 223 3.57 -5.06 9.07
C MET A 223 2.54 -4.08 8.50
N ASN A 224 1.39 -3.99 9.17
CA ASN A 224 0.34 -3.06 8.79
C ASN A 224 0.72 -1.61 9.13
N HIS A 225 1.17 -1.38 10.36
CA HIS A 225 1.52 -0.05 10.85
C HIS A 225 2.49 -0.15 12.04
N ILE A 226 3.43 0.80 12.17
CA ILE A 226 4.41 0.78 13.26
C ILE A 226 3.77 0.88 14.66
N ASN A 227 2.57 1.44 14.78
CA ASN A 227 1.86 1.59 16.06
C ASN A 227 0.90 0.43 16.41
N THR A 228 0.81 -0.61 15.58
CA THR A 228 -0.13 -1.71 15.82
C THR A 228 0.60 -3.03 16.00
N GLY A 229 0.15 -3.86 16.94
CA GLY A 229 0.63 -5.23 17.13
C GLY A 229 -0.09 -6.25 16.25
N GLU A 230 -0.93 -5.81 15.31
CA GLU A 230 -1.82 -6.66 14.51
C GLU A 230 -0.99 -7.60 13.61
N GLY A 231 -1.36 -8.89 13.63
CA GLY A 231 -0.76 -9.95 12.83
C GLY A 231 -1.80 -11.00 12.44
N PRO A 232 -1.37 -12.12 11.84
CA PRO A 232 -2.27 -13.14 11.31
C PRO A 232 -3.09 -13.88 12.37
N TYR A 233 -2.63 -13.91 13.63
CA TYR A 233 -3.26 -14.69 14.70
C TYR A 233 -3.95 -13.84 15.78
N SER A 234 -3.69 -12.52 15.83
CA SER A 234 -4.31 -11.62 16.82
C SER A 234 -4.14 -10.13 16.46
N LYS A 235 -4.98 -9.27 17.04
CA LYS A 235 -4.74 -7.81 17.08
C LYS A 235 -3.52 -7.42 17.93
N GLU A 236 -3.09 -8.32 18.82
CA GLU A 236 -1.93 -8.18 19.71
C GLU A 236 -0.84 -9.23 19.39
N ASN A 237 -0.71 -9.60 18.12
CA ASN A 237 0.23 -10.63 17.67
C ASN A 237 1.70 -10.26 17.95
N TYR A 238 2.05 -8.97 17.88
CA TYR A 238 3.43 -8.52 17.93
C TYR A 238 3.73 -7.60 19.12
N GLU A 239 4.93 -7.76 19.70
CA GLU A 239 5.37 -7.00 20.87
C GLU A 239 5.47 -5.49 20.59
N LEU A 240 4.75 -4.71 21.39
CA LEU A 240 4.84 -3.24 21.41
C LEU A 240 5.72 -2.76 22.57
N LYS A 241 6.47 -1.68 22.34
CA LYS A 241 7.16 -0.89 23.37
C LYS A 241 6.82 0.58 23.16
N ASN A 242 6.23 1.21 24.18
CA ASN A 242 5.78 2.61 24.15
C ASN A 242 4.83 2.90 22.96
N GLY A 243 3.86 2.01 22.74
CA GLY A 243 2.84 2.15 21.69
C GLY A 243 3.37 1.97 20.26
N LYS A 244 4.53 1.32 20.07
CA LYS A 244 5.14 1.04 18.77
C LYS A 244 5.71 -0.37 18.73
N LEU A 245 5.71 -1.00 17.56
CA LEU A 245 6.38 -2.27 17.32
C LEU A 245 7.84 -2.18 17.77
N LYS A 246 8.22 -3.12 18.63
CA LYS A 246 9.58 -3.24 19.12
C LYS A 246 10.42 -3.95 18.06
N ILE A 247 11.11 -3.14 17.26
CA ILE A 247 12.04 -3.62 16.24
C ILE A 247 13.41 -3.88 16.88
N PHE A 248 13.83 -5.14 16.88
CA PHE A 248 15.11 -5.64 17.34
C PHE A 248 16.20 -5.51 16.26
N LYS A 249 17.46 -5.74 16.65
CA LYS A 249 18.61 -5.75 15.74
C LYS A 249 18.37 -6.70 14.56
N GLY A 250 18.67 -6.23 13.35
CA GLY A 250 18.40 -6.99 12.11
C GLY A 250 16.97 -6.89 11.62
N ASN A 251 16.23 -5.84 12.02
CA ASN A 251 14.83 -5.58 11.65
C ASN A 251 13.89 -6.72 12.01
N LYS A 252 14.05 -7.29 13.19
CA LYS A 252 13.18 -8.37 13.66
C LYS A 252 12.09 -7.83 14.59
N ILE A 253 10.91 -8.42 14.58
CA ILE A 253 9.85 -8.22 15.58
C ILE A 253 9.59 -9.53 16.31
N HIS A 254 8.92 -9.45 17.45
CA HIS A 254 8.55 -10.62 18.24
C HIS A 254 7.11 -11.01 17.93
N ASP A 255 6.90 -12.21 17.39
CA ASP A 255 5.61 -12.87 17.34
C ASP A 255 5.34 -13.47 18.72
N LEU A 256 4.37 -12.89 19.44
CA LEU A 256 4.00 -13.31 20.79
C LEU A 256 3.19 -14.61 20.79
N VAL A 257 2.49 -14.92 19.70
CA VAL A 257 1.64 -16.11 19.60
C VAL A 257 2.50 -17.35 19.36
N ASN A 258 3.46 -17.26 18.44
CA ASN A 258 4.38 -18.36 18.12
C ASN A 258 5.71 -18.31 18.90
N ASN A 259 5.92 -17.27 19.71
CA ASN A 259 7.13 -17.05 20.49
C ASN A 259 8.42 -17.11 19.66
N GLU A 260 8.45 -16.39 18.54
CA GLU A 260 9.61 -16.37 17.63
C GLU A 260 9.96 -14.95 17.15
N LYS A 261 11.18 -14.80 16.61
CA LYS A 261 11.62 -13.53 16.00
C LYS A 261 11.50 -13.58 14.49
N LEU A 262 10.60 -12.77 13.95
CA LEU A 262 10.36 -12.67 12.50
C LEU A 262 11.05 -11.45 11.93
N LYS A 263 11.67 -11.58 10.75
CA LYS A 263 12.26 -10.44 10.04
C LYS A 263 11.15 -9.65 9.37
N VAL A 264 11.27 -8.32 9.37
CA VAL A 264 10.24 -7.45 8.82
C VAL A 264 10.64 -6.93 7.43
N CYS A 265 9.73 -7.04 6.48
CA CYS A 265 9.90 -6.55 5.10
C CYS A 265 9.69 -5.03 4.95
N ASN A 266 8.80 -4.43 5.74
CA ASN A 266 8.45 -3.02 5.62
C ASN A 266 8.28 -2.31 6.97
N VAL A 267 8.32 -0.97 6.99
CA VAL A 267 7.86 -0.19 8.14
C VAL A 267 6.96 0.93 7.65
N HIS A 268 5.68 0.85 8.02
CA HIS A 268 4.67 1.80 7.59
C HIS A 268 4.45 2.88 8.66
N TYR A 269 4.72 4.13 8.26
CA TYR A 269 4.67 5.31 9.12
C TYR A 269 3.45 6.19 8.81
N GLN A 270 2.26 5.60 8.71
CA GLN A 270 1.04 6.34 8.37
C GLN A 270 0.68 7.44 9.38
N GLY A 271 0.00 8.48 8.90
CA GLY A 271 -0.58 9.52 9.75
C GLY A 271 0.47 10.25 10.61
N SER A 272 0.25 10.30 11.92
CA SER A 272 1.17 10.98 12.84
C SER A 272 2.52 10.28 12.99
N ALA A 273 2.64 9.02 12.54
CA ALA A 273 3.89 8.27 12.57
C ALA A 273 4.90 8.74 11.51
N LYS A 274 4.47 9.51 10.50
CA LYS A 274 5.35 10.10 9.45
C LYS A 274 6.54 10.85 10.04
N LYS A 275 6.35 11.50 11.20
CA LYS A 275 7.43 12.22 11.92
C LYS A 275 8.59 11.32 12.34
N PHE A 276 8.37 10.00 12.44
CA PHE A 276 9.38 9.01 12.78
C PHE A 276 10.14 8.46 11.57
N LEU A 277 9.74 8.80 10.34
CA LEU A 277 10.50 8.56 9.12
C LEU A 277 11.34 9.79 8.81
N ASN A 278 12.55 9.83 9.37
CA ASN A 278 13.44 10.97 9.37
C ASN A 278 14.93 10.53 9.30
N ARG A 279 15.87 11.47 9.42
CA ARG A 279 17.30 11.18 9.37
C ARG A 279 17.78 10.10 10.34
N TYR A 280 17.13 9.97 11.50
CA TYR A 280 17.49 8.99 12.52
C TYR A 280 17.02 7.58 12.20
N THR A 281 15.99 7.44 11.37
CA THR A 281 15.46 6.14 10.92
C THR A 281 16.56 5.31 10.27
N LYS A 282 17.45 5.97 9.51
CA LYS A 282 18.61 5.37 8.85
C LYS A 282 19.59 4.66 9.79
N PHE A 283 19.68 5.08 11.05
CA PHE A 283 20.59 4.47 12.02
C PHE A 283 19.91 3.38 12.85
N ARG A 284 18.58 3.34 12.84
CA ARG A 284 17.78 2.37 13.60
C ARG A 284 17.42 1.13 12.80
N LEU A 285 17.25 1.29 11.48
CA LEU A 285 16.93 0.20 10.57
C LEU A 285 18.21 -0.27 9.87
N LYS A 286 18.34 -1.58 9.64
CA LYS A 286 19.42 -2.17 8.85
C LYS A 286 18.91 -2.37 7.42
N TYR A 287 19.49 -1.74 6.43
CA TYR A 287 19.02 -1.82 5.04
C TYR A 287 20.19 -1.65 4.09
#